data_AF-A0A0B0D5R1-F1
#
_entry.id   AF-A0A0B0D5R1-F1
#
_cell.length_a   1.000
_cell.length_b   1.000
_cell.length_c   1.000
_cell.angle_alpha   90.00
_cell.angle_beta   90.00
_cell.angle_gamma   90.00
#
_symmetry.space_group_name_H-M   'P 1'
#
loop_
_entity.id
_entity.type
_entity.pdbx_description
1 polymer ?
#
loop_
_entity_poly.entity_id
_entity_poly.type
_entity_poly.pdbx_seq_one_letter_code
_entity_poly.pdbx_strand_id
1 'polypeptide(L)'
;MEELIRTMSWPIFIAFLIIHTALLLFKKRKAVLFTASIMTGIGAVAIVLGLISFLGLGVYGVLLMLVGLVFYISTKDHMEKG
;
A
#
# COMPACT_ATOMS: atom_id res chain seq x y z
N MET A 1 -11.74 -20.48 1.03
CA MET A 1 -11.37 -19.28 0.24
C MET A 1 -10.70 -18.21 1.08
N GLU A 2 -11.22 -17.86 2.26
CA GLU A 2 -10.59 -16.86 3.14
C GLU A 2 -9.13 -17.19 3.51
N GLU A 3 -8.83 -18.47 3.77
CA GLU A 3 -7.48 -18.91 4.13
C GLU A 3 -6.47 -18.72 2.99
N LEU A 4 -6.93 -18.88 1.74
CA LEU A 4 -6.14 -18.69 0.53
C LEU A 4 -5.88 -17.19 0.29
N ILE A 5 -6.91 -16.35 0.47
CA ILE A 5 -6.80 -14.88 0.43
C ILE A 5 -5.81 -14.40 1.49
N ARG A 6 -5.93 -14.90 2.73
CA ARG A 6 -5.08 -14.54 3.85
C ARG A 6 -3.62 -14.92 3.60
N THR A 7 -3.38 -16.10 3.03
CA THR A 7 -2.04 -16.60 2.71
C THR A 7 -1.40 -15.82 1.56
N MET A 8 -2.16 -15.38 0.56
CA MET A 8 -1.64 -14.59 -0.57
C MET A 8 -1.48 -13.11 -0.24
N SER A 9 -2.26 -12.57 0.69
CA SER A 9 -2.22 -11.15 1.06
C SER A 9 -0.91 -10.76 1.74
N TRP A 10 -0.32 -11.66 2.54
CA TRP A 10 0.92 -11.37 3.26
C TRP A 10 2.14 -11.19 2.34
N PRO A 11 2.43 -12.13 1.42
CA PRO A 11 3.51 -11.99 0.44
C PRO A 11 3.35 -10.75 -0.43
N ILE A 12 2.12 -10.41 -0.85
CA ILE A 12 1.84 -9.21 -1.65
C ILE A 12 2.20 -7.95 -0.87
N PHE A 13 1.78 -7.86 0.39
CA PHE A 13 2.12 -6.73 1.25
C PHE A 13 3.64 -6.59 1.47
N ILE A 14 4.32 -7.70 1.73
CA ILE A 14 5.79 -7.72 1.90
C ILE A 14 6.49 -7.30 0.60
N ALA A 15 6.04 -7.79 -0.55
CA ALA A 15 6.59 -7.37 -1.85
C ALA A 15 6.42 -5.87 -2.07
N PHE A 16 5.26 -5.31 -1.72
CA PHE A 16 5.03 -3.86 -1.76
C PHE A 16 6.00 -3.11 -0.86
N LEU A 17 6.18 -3.54 0.39
CA LEU A 17 7.16 -2.92 1.29
C LEU A 17 8.57 -2.96 0.71
N ILE A 18 9.02 -4.10 0.19
CA ILE A 18 10.35 -4.26 -0.41
C ILE A 18 10.54 -3.32 -1.60
N ILE A 19 9.57 -3.30 -2.53
CA ILE A 19 9.61 -2.40 -3.70
C ILE A 19 9.70 -0.94 -3.24
N HIS A 20 8.92 -0.57 -2.23
CA HIS A 20 8.88 0.80 -1.73
C HIS A 20 10.18 1.21 -1.03
N THR A 21 10.71 0.36 -0.15
CA THR A 21 12.00 0.59 0.53
C THR A 21 13.13 0.69 -0.50
N ALA A 22 13.12 -0.17 -1.53
CA ALA A 22 14.09 -0.07 -2.62
C ALA A 22 13.98 1.27 -3.36
N LEU A 23 12.77 1.69 -3.74
CA LEU A 23 12.56 2.96 -4.44
C LEU A 23 12.99 4.19 -3.61
N LEU A 24 12.78 4.14 -2.29
CA LEU A 24 13.29 5.13 -1.33
C LEU A 24 14.82 5.16 -1.31
N LEU A 25 15.47 4.00 -1.22
CA LEU A 25 16.94 3.87 -1.22
C LEU A 25 17.57 4.40 -2.51
N PHE A 26 16.95 4.16 -3.66
CA PHE A 26 17.40 4.69 -4.95
C PHE A 26 17.07 6.16 -5.18
N LYS A 27 16.53 6.87 -4.17
CA LYS A 27 16.10 8.29 -4.24
C LYS A 27 15.16 8.57 -5.42
N LYS A 28 14.43 7.57 -5.91
CA LYS A 28 13.46 7.71 -7.02
C LYS A 28 12.13 8.26 -6.48
N ARG A 29 12.17 9.44 -5.85
CA ARG A 29 11.05 10.04 -5.10
C ARG A 29 9.74 10.12 -5.92
N LYS A 30 9.83 10.44 -7.22
CA LYS A 30 8.66 10.44 -8.14
C LYS A 30 8.02 9.04 -8.30
N ALA A 31 8.83 7.99 -8.37
CA ALA A 31 8.34 6.61 -8.47
C ALA A 31 7.76 6.12 -7.13
N VAL A 32 8.33 6.55 -6.00
CA VAL A 32 7.78 6.31 -4.67
C VAL A 32 6.38 6.94 -4.55
N LEU A 33 6.21 8.21 -4.93
CA LEU A 33 4.89 8.86 -4.91
C LEU A 33 3.85 8.15 -5.80
N PHE A 34 4.26 7.74 -7.00
CA PHE A 34 3.38 7.02 -7.92
C PHE A 34 2.93 5.67 -7.33
N THR A 35 3.88 4.88 -6.83
CA THR A 35 3.58 3.57 -6.23
C THR A 35 2.77 3.70 -4.93
N ALA A 36 3.01 4.75 -4.14
CA ALA A 36 2.26 5.03 -2.91
C ALA A 36 0.80 5.41 -3.20
N SER A 37 0.58 6.23 -4.23
CA SER A 37 -0.76 6.58 -4.71
C SER A 37 -1.52 5.34 -5.18
N ILE A 38 -0.86 4.45 -5.96
CA ILE A 38 -1.45 3.19 -6.40
C ILE A 38 -1.80 2.28 -5.21
N MET A 39 -0.89 2.11 -4.25
CA MET A 39 -1.17 1.34 -3.02
C MET A 39 -2.38 1.88 -2.28
N THR A 40 -2.48 3.20 -2.16
CA THR A 40 -3.60 3.87 -1.49
C THR A 40 -4.92 3.60 -2.22
N GLY A 41 -4.92 3.72 -3.56
CA GLY A 41 -6.09 3.43 -4.39
C GLY A 41 -6.52 1.96 -4.33
N ILE A 42 -5.58 1.02 -4.44
CA ILE A 42 -5.86 -0.42 -4.32
C ILE A 42 -6.38 -0.75 -2.92
N GLY A 43 -5.79 -0.17 -1.88
CA GLY A 43 -6.27 -0.31 -0.51
C GLY A 43 -7.72 0.15 -0.35
N ALA A 44 -8.07 1.32 -0.89
CA ALA A 44 -9.44 1.83 -0.87
C ALA A 44 -10.44 0.89 -1.58
N VAL A 45 -10.08 0.36 -2.75
CA VAL A 45 -10.91 -0.63 -3.47
C VAL A 45 -11.07 -1.92 -2.66
N ALA A 46 -9.99 -2.41 -2.04
CA ALA A 46 -10.03 -3.60 -1.19
C ALA A 46 -10.90 -3.40 0.06
N ILE A 47 -10.96 -2.20 0.63
CA ILE A 47 -11.88 -1.85 1.73
C ILE A 47 -13.33 -1.96 1.26
N VAL A 48 -13.67 -1.39 0.10
CA VAL A 48 -15.04 -1.43 -0.45
C VAL A 48 -15.46 -2.88 -0.71
N LEU A 49 -14.60 -3.68 -1.33
CA LEU A 49 -14.86 -5.11 -1.56
C LEU A 49 -14.96 -5.90 -0.25
N GLY A 50 -14.15 -5.53 0.74
CA GLY A 50 -14.16 -6.16 2.06
C GLY A 50 -15.41 -5.89 2.87
N LEU A 51 -15.99 -4.69 2.75
CA LEU A 51 -17.26 -4.32 3.36
C LEU A 51 -18.45 -5.06 2.75
N ILE A 52 -18.39 -5.38 1.44
CA ILE A 52 -19.49 -6.03 0.72
C ILE A 52 -19.47 -7.55 0.93
N SER A 53 -18.30 -8.18 0.84
CA SER A 53 -18.22 -9.65 0.68
C SER A 53 -17.24 -10.37 1.61
N PHE A 54 -16.14 -9.72 2.03
CA PHE A 54 -15.04 -10.40 2.73
C PHE A 54 -14.37 -9.49 3.78
N LEU A 55 -14.87 -9.52 5.00
CA LEU A 55 -14.37 -8.71 6.13
C LEU A 55 -12.84 -8.76 6.29
N GLY A 56 -12.24 -9.95 6.13
CA GLY A 56 -10.78 -10.12 6.17
C GLY A 56 -10.04 -9.31 5.09
N LEU A 57 -10.58 -9.27 3.87
CA LEU A 57 -10.01 -8.52 2.74
C LEU A 57 -10.08 -7.00 2.98
N GLY A 58 -11.11 -6.56 3.69
CA GLY A 58 -11.27 -5.17 4.11
C GLY A 58 -10.18 -4.72 5.07
N VAL A 59 -9.82 -5.53 6.06
CA VAL A 59 -8.73 -5.24 7.01
C VAL A 59 -7.39 -5.10 6.28
N TYR A 60 -7.10 -5.99 5.32
CA TYR A 60 -5.90 -5.88 4.49
C TYR A 60 -5.90 -4.62 3.63
N GLY A 61 -7.07 -4.24 3.09
CA GLY A 61 -7.25 -2.98 2.37
C GLY A 61 -6.95 -1.75 3.22
N VAL A 62 -7.41 -1.71 4.47
CA VAL A 62 -7.10 -0.62 5.42
C VAL A 62 -5.60 -0.51 5.66
N LEU A 63 -4.92 -1.63 5.91
CA LEU A 63 -3.48 -1.63 6.14
C LEU A 63 -2.71 -1.13 4.91
N LEU A 64 -3.05 -1.61 3.71
CA LEU A 64 -2.47 -1.16 2.45
C LEU A 64 -2.68 0.34 2.23
N MET A 65 -3.89 0.82 2.49
CA MET A 65 -4.25 2.22 2.33
C MET A 65 -3.47 3.13 3.28
N LEU A 66 -3.41 2.77 4.57
CA LEU A 66 -2.69 3.56 5.57
C LEU A 66 -1.19 3.62 5.27
N VAL A 67 -0.58 2.49 4.91
CA VAL A 67 0.83 2.43 4.56
C VAL A 67 1.12 3.26 3.31
N GLY A 68 0.30 3.12 2.26
CA GLY A 68 0.41 3.94 1.05
C GLY A 68 0.28 5.43 1.34
N LEU A 69 -0.68 5.82 2.18
CA LEU A 69 -0.92 7.21 2.55
C LEU A 69 0.26 7.81 3.34
N VAL A 70 0.74 7.10 4.37
CA VAL A 70 1.89 7.54 5.19
C VAL A 70 3.11 7.74 4.32
N PHE A 71 3.39 6.82 3.39
CA PHE A 71 4.52 6.97 2.48
C PHE A 71 4.33 8.10 1.47
N TYR A 72 3.12 8.27 0.94
CA TYR A 72 2.82 9.39 0.03
C TYR A 72 3.08 10.73 0.71
N ILE A 73 2.53 10.94 1.91
CA ILE A 73 2.70 12.18 2.68
C ILE A 73 4.17 12.38 3.05
N SER A 74 4.84 11.35 3.59
CA SER A 74 6.24 11.46 4.02
C SER A 74 7.19 11.77 2.86
N THR A 75 6.97 11.14 1.70
CA THR A 75 7.79 11.36 0.50
C THR A 75 7.54 12.73 -0.10
N LYS A 76 6.27 13.18 -0.12
CA LYS A 76 5.89 14.51 -0.60
C LYS A 76 6.52 15.60 0.28
N ASP A 77 6.42 15.47 1.60
CA ASP A 77 7.02 16.40 2.56
C ASP A 77 8.55 16.48 2.41
N HIS A 78 9.21 15.33 2.19
CA HIS A 78 10.65 15.30 1.89
C HIS A 78 11.04 15.95 0.55
N MET A 79 10.15 15.98 -0.44
CA MET A 79 10.39 16.67 -1.71
C MET A 79 10.18 18.18 -1.62
N GLU A 80 9.28 18.63 -0.76
CA GLU A 80 8.98 20.06 -0.56
C GLU A 80 10.01 20.73 0.36
N LYS A 81 10.62 19.98 1.29
CA LYS A 81 11.60 20.49 2.26
C LYS A 81 13.08 20.39 1.84
N GLY A 82 13.42 19.71 0.75
CA GLY A 82 14.83 19.54 0.34
C GLY A 82 15.02 19.41 -1.15
#